data_AF-A0A5J5ID74-F1
#
_entry.id   AF-A0A5J5ID74-F1
#
_cell.length_a   1.000
_cell.length_b   1.000
_cell.length_c   1.000
_cell.angle_alpha   90.00
_cell.angle_beta   90.00
_cell.angle_gamma   90.00
#
_symmetry.space_group_name_H-M   'P 1'
#
loop_
_entity.id
_entity.type
_entity.pdbx_description
1 polymer ?
#
loop_
_entity_poly.entity_id
_entity_poly.type
_entity_poly.pdbx_seq_one_letter_code
_entity_poly.pdbx_strand_id
1 'polypeptide(L)'
;MKKQIIILFAVLCAGIACGQIKLDAQKPAENKRPNVILILTDDQGDGDMGCHGSPYVKTPAIDSLYKQSVHFTDFHVDPMCSPTRAALLTGCYSPRAGVWNTIGGRSLLKEGMPTIADLFKENGYENQTLS
;
A
#
# COMPACT_ATOMS: atom_id res chain seq x y z
N MET A 1 50.36 40.16 -1.58
CA MET A 1 49.83 38.77 -1.45
C MET A 1 48.93 38.57 -0.22
N LYS A 2 49.31 39.02 0.99
CA LYS A 2 48.49 38.81 2.21
C LYS A 2 47.12 39.53 2.24
N LYS A 3 46.96 40.68 1.56
CA LYS A 3 45.69 41.43 1.51
C LYS A 3 44.63 40.79 0.58
N GLN A 4 45.04 40.05 -0.46
CA GLN A 4 44.10 39.36 -1.35
C GLN A 4 43.52 38.08 -0.71
N ILE A 5 44.26 37.44 0.20
CA ILE A 5 43.80 36.26 0.95
C ILE A 5 42.73 36.63 1.99
N ILE A 6 42.83 37.80 2.62
CA ILE A 6 41.84 38.27 3.61
C ILE A 6 40.51 38.63 2.95
N ILE A 7 40.55 39.22 1.75
CA ILE A 7 39.33 39.55 0.97
C ILE A 7 38.63 38.26 0.50
N LEU A 8 39.39 37.23 0.14
CA LEU A 8 38.85 35.93 -0.28
C LEU A 8 38.13 35.19 0.86
N PHE A 9 38.62 35.31 2.10
CA PHE A 9 37.99 34.71 3.28
C PHE A 9 36.72 35.45 3.73
N ALA A 10 36.68 36.78 3.58
CA ALA A 10 35.51 37.58 3.93
C ALA A 10 34.31 37.32 3.00
N VAL A 11 34.56 37.07 1.70
CA VAL A 11 33.50 36.75 0.73
C VAL A 11 32.96 35.32 0.95
N LEU A 12 33.80 34.38 1.39
CA LEU A 12 33.38 33.01 1.70
C LEU A 12 32.47 32.95 2.95
N CYS A 13 32.70 33.80 3.94
CA CYS A 13 31.84 33.88 5.13
C CYS A 13 30.51 34.60 4.88
N ALA A 14 30.47 35.57 3.97
CA ALA A 14 29.23 36.29 3.62
C ALA A 14 28.26 35.43 2.77
N GLY A 15 28.76 34.47 2.00
CA GLY A 15 27.92 33.55 1.21
C GLY A 15 27.19 32.48 2.03
N ILE A 16 27.63 32.21 3.27
CA ILE A 16 27.04 31.18 4.14
C ILE A 16 25.99 31.78 5.10
N ALA A 17 25.95 33.10 5.27
CA ALA A 17 25.19 33.76 6.33
C ALA A 17 23.72 34.09 6.01
N CYS A 18 23.16 33.73 4.85
CA CYS A 18 21.74 34.04 4.57
C CYS A 18 21.04 33.03 3.65
N GLY A 19 21.29 31.74 3.86
CA GLY A 19 20.40 30.69 3.37
C GLY A 19 19.43 30.30 4.48
N GLN A 20 18.36 31.07 4.71
CA GLN A 20 17.23 30.56 5.49
C GLN A 20 16.59 29.43 4.68
N ILE A 21 17.06 28.20 4.89
CA ILE A 21 16.31 27.01 4.50
C ILE A 21 15.05 27.07 5.35
N LYS A 22 13.97 27.56 4.75
CA LYS A 22 12.63 27.28 5.25
C LYS A 22 12.45 25.77 5.09
N LEU A 23 12.83 25.03 6.13
CA LEU A 23 12.24 23.73 6.39
C LEU A 23 10.76 24.03 6.52
N ASP A 24 10.01 23.76 5.45
CA ASP A 24 8.57 23.68 5.51
C ASP A 24 8.30 22.58 6.53
N ALA A 25 8.00 22.99 7.75
CA ALA A 25 7.56 22.08 8.78
C ALA A 25 6.26 21.52 8.24
N GLN A 26 6.32 20.33 7.61
CA GLN A 26 5.14 19.58 7.24
C GLN A 26 4.25 19.58 8.48
N LYS A 27 3.15 20.32 8.39
CA LYS A 27 2.10 20.31 9.40
C LYS A 27 1.89 18.83 9.72
N PRO A 28 2.05 18.38 10.98
CA PRO A 28 1.82 16.99 11.31
C PRO A 28 0.47 16.66 10.69
N ALA A 29 0.44 15.67 9.80
CA ALA A 29 -0.81 15.24 9.21
C ALA A 29 -1.75 15.04 10.40
N GLU A 30 -2.78 15.88 10.46
CA GLU A 30 -3.82 15.77 11.47
C GLU A 30 -4.16 14.28 11.52
N ASN A 31 -4.06 13.66 12.70
CA ASN A 31 -4.04 12.22 12.90
C ASN A 31 -5.42 11.63 12.53
N LYS A 32 -5.76 11.75 11.25
CA LYS A 32 -7.00 11.35 10.61
C LYS A 32 -6.81 9.88 10.35
N ARG A 33 -7.52 9.08 11.13
CA ARG A 33 -7.71 7.65 10.88
C ARG A 33 -8.23 7.51 9.45
N PRO A 34 -7.42 6.98 8.50
CA PRO A 34 -7.81 6.94 7.11
C PRO A 34 -8.87 5.85 6.90
N ASN A 35 -9.81 6.06 5.98
CA ASN A 35 -10.67 4.97 5.54
C ASN A 35 -9.84 3.99 4.71
N VAL A 36 -10.03 2.70 4.95
CA VAL A 36 -9.35 1.63 4.22
C VAL A 36 -10.37 0.94 3.32
N ILE A 37 -10.13 0.95 2.01
CA ILE A 37 -10.97 0.29 1.01
C ILE A 37 -10.15 -0.82 0.36
N LEU A 38 -10.61 -2.06 0.50
CA LEU A 38 -10.01 -3.23 -0.14
C LEU A 38 -10.84 -3.60 -1.36
N ILE A 39 -10.26 -3.43 -2.55
CA ILE A 39 -10.86 -3.84 -3.82
C ILE A 39 -10.15 -5.12 -4.26
N LEU A 40 -10.90 -6.22 -4.37
CA LEU A 40 -10.39 -7.52 -4.79
C LEU A 40 -11.24 -8.05 -5.94
N THR A 41 -10.61 -8.31 -7.07
CA THR A 41 -11.21 -8.97 -8.23
C THR A 41 -10.91 -10.47 -8.19
N ASP A 42 -11.84 -11.30 -8.66
CA ASP A 42 -11.63 -12.74 -8.76
C ASP A 42 -11.07 -13.11 -10.14
N ASP A 43 -10.14 -14.06 -10.16
CA ASP A 43 -9.51 -14.61 -11.38
C ASP A 43 -8.87 -13.57 -12.34
N GLN A 44 -8.57 -12.35 -11.89
CA GLN A 44 -7.94 -11.34 -12.73
C GLN A 44 -6.42 -11.57 -12.83
N GLY A 45 -5.94 -11.85 -14.04
CA GLY A 45 -4.53 -12.01 -14.34
C GLY A 45 -3.82 -10.68 -14.62
N ASP A 46 -2.49 -10.72 -14.56
CA ASP A 46 -1.63 -9.56 -14.84
C ASP A 46 -1.85 -8.96 -16.24
N GLY A 47 -2.11 -9.82 -17.25
CA GLY A 47 -2.40 -9.42 -18.63
C GLY A 47 -3.80 -8.87 -18.88
N ASP A 48 -4.67 -8.84 -17.87
CA ASP A 48 -6.07 -8.41 -18.01
C ASP A 48 -6.28 -6.91 -17.73
N MET A 49 -5.20 -6.15 -17.55
CA MET A 49 -5.26 -4.70 -17.28
C MET A 49 -4.59 -3.90 -18.38
N GLY A 50 -5.24 -2.80 -18.78
CA GLY A 50 -4.68 -1.84 -19.75
C GLY A 50 -3.36 -1.25 -19.26
N CYS A 51 -3.26 -0.93 -17.96
CA CYS A 51 -2.02 -0.44 -17.34
C CYS A 51 -0.87 -1.45 -17.35
N HIS A 52 -1.13 -2.75 -17.53
CA HIS A 52 -0.11 -3.80 -17.66
C HIS A 52 0.14 -4.19 -19.13
N GLY A 53 -0.39 -3.41 -20.09
CA GLY A 53 -0.11 -3.57 -21.50
C GLY A 53 -1.10 -4.46 -22.27
N SER A 54 -2.26 -4.77 -21.69
CA SER A 54 -3.31 -5.49 -22.42
C SER A 54 -3.76 -4.71 -23.66
N PRO A 55 -3.68 -5.27 -24.88
CA PRO A 55 -4.16 -4.59 -26.09
C PRO A 55 -5.68 -4.72 -26.29
N TYR A 56 -6.33 -5.61 -25.52
CA TYR A 56 -7.74 -5.96 -25.68
C TYR A 56 -8.61 -5.41 -24.55
N VAL A 57 -8.14 -5.48 -23.30
CA VAL A 57 -8.93 -5.10 -22.13
C VAL A 57 -8.70 -3.63 -21.80
N LYS A 58 -9.80 -2.88 -21.68
CA LYS A 58 -9.77 -1.44 -21.36
C LYS A 58 -10.24 -1.23 -19.93
N THR A 59 -9.34 -0.74 -19.07
CA THR A 59 -9.60 -0.57 -17.63
C THR A 59 -9.40 0.87 -17.17
N PRO A 60 -10.07 1.88 -17.77
CA PRO A 60 -9.73 3.30 -17.59
C PRO A 60 -9.77 3.77 -16.12
N ALA A 61 -10.65 3.22 -15.29
CA ALA A 61 -10.70 3.53 -13.87
C ALA A 61 -9.50 2.96 -13.10
N ILE A 62 -9.12 1.70 -13.37
CA ILE A 62 -7.93 1.07 -12.79
C ILE A 62 -6.67 1.76 -13.31
N ASP A 63 -6.60 2.09 -14.60
CA ASP A 63 -5.45 2.77 -15.21
C ASP A 63 -5.24 4.18 -14.61
N SER A 64 -6.32 4.86 -14.23
CA SER A 64 -6.26 6.14 -13.52
C SER A 64 -5.81 5.97 -12.07
N LEU A 65 -6.30 4.93 -11.38
CA LEU A 65 -5.83 4.57 -10.03
C LEU A 65 -4.36 4.16 -10.04
N TYR A 66 -3.92 3.47 -11.11
CA TYR A 66 -2.57 2.99 -11.27
C TYR A 66 -1.58 4.18 -11.23
N LYS A 67 -1.81 5.22 -12.04
CA LYS A 67 -0.93 6.40 -12.15
C LYS A 67 -0.68 7.17 -10.84
N GLN A 68 -1.52 6.98 -9.81
CA GLN A 68 -1.44 7.67 -8.53
C GLN A 68 -1.11 6.73 -7.36
N SER A 69 -0.75 5.47 -7.65
CA SER A 69 -0.57 4.42 -6.64
C SER A 69 0.87 3.90 -6.60
N VAL A 70 1.19 3.17 -5.54
CA VAL A 70 2.39 2.33 -5.47
C VAL A 70 2.03 0.95 -6.01
N HIS A 71 2.93 0.34 -6.79
CA HIS A 71 2.71 -0.97 -7.41
C HIS A 71 3.68 -2.00 -6.89
N PHE A 72 3.16 -3.21 -6.68
CA PHE A 72 3.96 -4.40 -6.49
C PHE A 72 3.97 -5.17 -7.80
N THR A 73 5.13 -5.23 -8.45
CA THR A 73 5.32 -5.97 -9.72
C THR A 73 5.65 -7.45 -9.48
N ASP A 74 5.83 -7.83 -8.23
CA ASP A 74 6.08 -9.19 -7.78
C ASP A 74 5.20 -9.47 -6.56
N PHE A 75 3.97 -9.90 -6.82
CA PHE A 75 2.95 -10.17 -5.82
C PHE A 75 2.43 -11.59 -5.99
N HIS A 76 2.48 -12.38 -4.92
CA HIS A 76 2.12 -13.79 -4.94
C HIS A 76 0.93 -14.09 -4.06
N VAL A 77 0.09 -15.02 -4.52
CA VAL A 77 -1.12 -15.50 -3.85
C VAL A 77 -1.14 -17.02 -3.83
N ASP A 78 -2.03 -17.59 -3.02
CA ASP A 78 -2.34 -19.02 -3.13
C ASP A 78 -3.05 -19.29 -4.47
N PRO A 79 -2.94 -20.49 -5.05
CA PRO A 79 -3.47 -20.80 -6.39
C PRO A 79 -5.00 -20.98 -6.43
N MET A 80 -5.73 -20.56 -5.39
CA MET A 80 -7.17 -20.77 -5.24
C MET A 80 -7.83 -19.64 -4.43
N CYS A 81 -9.09 -19.34 -4.72
CA CYS A 81 -9.82 -18.22 -4.12
C CYS A 81 -9.95 -18.30 -2.58
N SER A 82 -10.40 -19.42 -2.01
CA SER A 82 -10.59 -19.53 -0.55
C SER A 82 -9.27 -19.44 0.22
N PRO A 83 -8.20 -20.17 -0.15
CA PRO A 83 -6.88 -20.01 0.47
C PRO A 83 -6.35 -18.56 0.40
N THR A 84 -6.41 -17.91 -0.77
CA THR A 84 -5.95 -16.52 -0.94
C THR A 84 -6.72 -15.56 -0.05
N ARG A 85 -8.06 -15.68 0.00
CA ARG A 85 -8.89 -14.83 0.85
C ARG A 85 -8.62 -15.08 2.34
N ALA A 86 -8.39 -16.34 2.73
CA ALA A 86 -8.03 -16.67 4.11
C ALA A 86 -6.69 -16.05 4.52
N ALA A 87 -5.69 -16.12 3.63
CA ALA A 87 -4.38 -15.51 3.88
C ALA A 87 -4.48 -13.98 3.96
N LEU A 88 -5.22 -13.36 3.03
CA LEU A 88 -5.46 -11.91 3.00
C LEU A 88 -6.16 -11.42 4.27
N LEU A 89 -7.20 -12.12 4.73
CA LEU A 89 -8.00 -11.69 5.87
C LEU A 89 -7.28 -11.91 7.21
N THR A 90 -6.41 -12.91 7.31
CA THR A 90 -5.78 -13.29 8.60
C THR A 90 -4.30 -12.93 8.72
N GLY A 91 -3.67 -12.53 7.62
CA GLY A 91 -2.22 -12.29 7.55
C GLY A 91 -1.37 -13.55 7.78
N CYS A 92 -1.98 -14.74 7.73
CA CYS A 92 -1.32 -16.02 7.95
C CYS A 92 -1.31 -16.85 6.67
N TYR A 93 -0.34 -17.77 6.53
CA TYR A 93 -0.44 -18.80 5.49
C TYR A 93 -1.76 -19.56 5.62
N SER A 94 -2.42 -19.83 4.50
CA SER A 94 -3.76 -20.40 4.47
C SER A 94 -3.92 -21.71 5.26
N PRO A 95 -2.94 -22.66 5.28
CA PRO A 95 -3.06 -23.84 6.14
C PRO A 95 -3.09 -23.54 7.63
N ARG A 96 -2.39 -22.48 8.09
CA ARG A 96 -2.47 -22.01 9.49
C ARG A 96 -3.84 -21.42 9.80
N ALA A 97 -4.44 -20.74 8.82
CA ALA A 97 -5.80 -20.22 8.93
C ALA A 97 -6.89 -21.32 8.81
N GLY A 98 -6.51 -22.59 8.61
CA GLY A 98 -7.43 -23.72 8.48
C GLY A 98 -7.99 -23.92 7.08
N VAL A 99 -7.50 -23.18 6.09
CA VAL A 99 -8.01 -23.20 4.71
C VAL A 99 -6.94 -23.73 3.77
N TRP A 100 -7.20 -24.84 3.09
CA TRP A 100 -6.24 -25.42 2.14
C TRP A 100 -6.89 -25.95 0.87
N ASN A 101 -8.19 -25.71 0.68
CA ASN A 101 -8.90 -25.97 -0.56
C ASN A 101 -10.17 -25.10 -0.65
N THR A 102 -10.86 -25.12 -1.78
CA THR A 102 -12.12 -24.39 -2.01
C THR A 102 -13.36 -25.26 -1.81
N ILE A 103 -13.19 -26.59 -1.83
CA ILE A 103 -14.28 -27.56 -1.77
C ILE A 103 -14.14 -28.53 -0.58
N GLY A 104 -15.19 -29.32 -0.33
CA GLY A 104 -15.16 -30.42 0.64
C GLY A 104 -14.99 -29.95 2.10
N GLY A 105 -15.51 -28.76 2.43
CA GLY A 105 -15.45 -28.19 3.78
C GLY A 105 -14.09 -27.61 4.18
N ARG A 106 -13.13 -27.55 3.25
CA ARG A 106 -11.74 -27.09 3.50
C ARG A 106 -11.53 -25.59 3.20
N SER A 107 -12.62 -24.88 2.94
CA SER A 107 -12.67 -23.44 2.64
C SER A 107 -13.00 -22.58 3.86
N LEU A 108 -13.27 -23.21 5.02
CA LEU A 108 -13.69 -22.53 6.23
C LEU A 108 -12.48 -22.10 7.06
N LEU A 109 -12.49 -20.84 7.50
CA LEU A 109 -11.52 -20.37 8.48
C LEU A 109 -11.62 -21.19 9.77
N LYS A 110 -10.47 -21.46 10.37
CA LYS A 110 -10.38 -22.04 11.70
C LYS A 110 -11.16 -21.16 12.68
N GLU A 111 -11.95 -21.80 13.54
CA GLU A 111 -12.72 -21.11 14.57
C GLU A 111 -11.82 -20.24 15.46
N GLY A 112 -12.27 -19.02 15.74
CA GLY A 112 -11.54 -18.04 16.55
C GLY A 112 -10.32 -17.41 15.88
N MET A 113 -10.08 -17.65 14.59
CA MET A 113 -8.98 -17.01 13.86
C MET A 113 -9.30 -15.51 13.67
N PRO A 114 -8.48 -14.59 14.22
CA PRO A 114 -8.73 -13.16 14.07
C PRO A 114 -8.50 -12.73 12.62
N THR A 115 -9.36 -11.82 12.16
CA THR A 115 -9.27 -11.22 10.82
C THR A 115 -8.91 -9.74 10.90
N ILE A 116 -8.50 -9.17 9.77
CA ILE A 116 -8.28 -7.74 9.63
C ILE A 116 -9.54 -6.92 9.97
N ALA A 117 -10.73 -7.46 9.72
CA ALA A 117 -11.99 -6.83 10.09
C ALA A 117 -12.17 -6.77 11.61
N ASP A 118 -11.81 -7.84 12.34
CA ASP A 118 -11.84 -7.84 13.81
C ASP A 118 -10.89 -6.77 14.36
N LEU A 119 -9.67 -6.72 13.83
CA LEU A 119 -8.68 -5.72 14.22
C LEU A 119 -9.15 -4.29 13.94
N PHE A 120 -9.77 -4.03 12.78
CA PHE A 120 -10.35 -2.73 12.47
C PHE A 120 -11.47 -2.36 13.44
N LYS A 121 -12.37 -3.30 13.73
CA LYS A 121 -13.49 -3.08 14.67
C LYS A 121 -12.98 -2.78 16.08
N GLU A 122 -12.00 -3.53 16.58
CA GLU A 122 -11.38 -3.30 17.89
C GLU A 122 -10.73 -1.91 18.00
N ASN A 123 -10.31 -1.34 16.87
CA ASN A 123 -9.71 -0.01 16.79
C ASN A 123 -10.71 1.11 16.42
N GLY A 124 -12.01 0.80 16.43
CA GLY A 124 -13.09 1.77 16.26
C GLY A 124 -13.40 2.13 14.80
N TYR A 125 -13.10 1.24 13.86
CA TYR A 125 -13.56 1.35 12.48
C TYR A 125 -14.91 0.64 12.30
N GLU A 126 -15.71 1.15 11.36
CA GLU A 126 -16.90 0.47 10.85
C GLU A 126 -16.53 -0.38 9.63
N ASN A 127 -17.00 -1.62 9.59
CA ASN A 127 -16.71 -2.55 8.51
C ASN A 127 -17.96 -2.78 7.67
N GLN A 128 -17.80 -2.77 6.34
CA GLN A 128 -18.83 -3.15 5.39
C GLN A 128 -18.21 -4.02 4.30
N THR A 129 -18.90 -5.10 3.95
CA THR A 129 -18.55 -5.96 2.81
C THR A 129 -19.62 -5.82 1.74
N LEU A 130 -19.19 -5.67 0.49
CA LEU A 130 -20.04 -5.70 -0.70
C LEU A 130 -19.54 -6.86 -1.56
N SER A 131 -20.45 -7.73 -1.99
CA SER A 131 -20.18 -8.88 -2.87
C SER A 131 -20.84 -8.68 -4.21
#